data_AF-A0A969KY57-F1
#
_entry.id   AF-A0A969KY57-F1
#
_cell.length_a   1.000
_cell.length_b   1.000
_cell.length_c   1.000
_cell.angle_alpha   90.00
_cell.angle_beta   90.00
_cell.angle_gamma   90.00
#
_symmetry.space_group_name_H-M   'P 1'
#
loop_
_entity.id
_entity.type
_entity.pdbx_description
1 polymer ?
#
loop_
_entity_poly.entity_id
_entity_poly.type
_entity_poly.pdbx_seq_one_letter_code
_entity_poly.pdbx_strand_id
1 'polypeptide(L)'
;MAPDSPKLAFHKTGLLYHPKLAESRVMAAEMLEFIENLGASAWVSSSWSEADIKERLEDLDLLITLGGDGSLLRAARIAAVRTIPILGHQYGPPRFLAEVQPAEWPERIRQTLLGDCWIEERMLLRAEHYHNDKLVNSYEALNEVVIGRGQFARVVRLHTEIDGVFLTTYTADGVILATATGSTAYALAAGGPILPPELKIFY
;
A
#
# COMPACT_ATOMS: atom_id res chain seq x y z
N MET A 1 24.08 29.61 22.28
CA MET A 1 23.98 28.81 21.04
C MET A 1 22.68 28.03 21.15
N ALA A 2 21.65 28.39 20.37
CA ALA A 2 20.47 27.53 20.29
C ALA A 2 20.93 26.18 19.70
N PRO A 3 20.47 25.03 20.22
CA PRO A 3 20.80 23.75 19.60
C PRO A 3 20.33 23.80 18.14
N ASP A 4 21.21 23.43 17.21
CA ASP A 4 20.84 23.29 15.80
C ASP A 4 19.63 22.35 15.72
N SER A 5 18.54 22.85 15.15
CA SER A 5 17.35 22.03 14.92
C SER A 5 17.76 20.78 14.14
N PRO A 6 17.30 19.59 14.53
CA PRO A 6 17.73 18.36 13.88
C PRO A 6 17.36 18.37 12.40
N LYS A 7 18.29 17.95 11.54
CA LYS A 7 18.08 17.90 10.09
C LYS A 7 17.11 16.75 9.78
N LEU A 8 15.93 17.09 9.29
CA LEU A 8 14.93 16.10 8.90
C LEU A 8 15.35 15.41 7.58
N ALA A 9 15.04 14.13 7.47
CA ALA A 9 15.13 13.37 6.22
C ALA A 9 13.86 13.50 5.39
N PHE A 10 12.70 13.59 6.06
CA PHE A 10 11.39 13.77 5.43
C PHE A 10 10.79 15.12 5.87
N HIS A 11 10.48 15.99 4.91
CA HIS A 11 10.05 17.38 5.15
C HIS A 11 8.57 17.60 4.83
N LYS A 12 7.98 16.78 3.95
CA LYS A 12 6.57 16.85 3.56
C LYS A 12 5.90 15.49 3.74
N THR A 13 4.94 15.43 4.67
CA THR A 13 4.25 14.18 5.04
C THR A 13 2.75 14.25 4.74
N GLY A 14 2.19 13.20 4.14
CA GLY A 14 0.75 13.05 3.96
C GLY A 14 0.17 12.06 4.95
N LEU A 15 -0.87 12.44 5.68
CA LEU A 15 -1.56 11.61 6.67
C LEU A 15 -2.91 11.14 6.10
N LEU A 16 -3.07 9.83 5.92
CA LEU A 16 -4.25 9.22 5.32
C LEU A 16 -5.09 8.49 6.38
N TYR A 17 -6.19 9.10 6.82
CA TYR A 17 -7.10 8.48 7.79
C TYR A 17 -8.15 7.55 7.15
N HIS A 18 -8.64 6.58 7.91
CA HIS A 18 -9.72 5.70 7.46
C HIS A 18 -11.09 6.35 7.74
N PRO A 19 -11.90 6.69 6.73
CA PRO A 19 -13.09 7.55 6.92
C PRO A 19 -14.20 6.93 7.78
N LYS A 20 -14.24 5.60 7.91
CA LYS A 20 -15.19 4.91 8.80
C LYS A 20 -14.69 4.70 10.24
N LEU A 21 -13.45 5.10 10.54
CA LEU A 21 -12.85 4.93 11.86
C LEU A 21 -12.59 6.32 12.45
N ALA A 22 -13.48 6.79 13.32
CA ALA A 22 -13.47 8.16 13.84
C ALA A 22 -12.15 8.48 14.56
N GLU A 23 -11.62 7.52 15.30
CA GLU A 23 -10.36 7.56 16.04
C GLU A 23 -9.16 7.81 15.11
N SER A 24 -9.20 7.30 13.88
CA SER A 24 -8.13 7.51 12.90
C SER A 24 -8.04 8.96 12.44
N ARG A 25 -9.17 9.68 12.40
CA ARG A 25 -9.18 11.10 12.06
C ARG A 25 -8.66 11.96 13.21
N VAL A 26 -9.02 11.62 14.44
CA VAL A 26 -8.53 12.32 15.64
C VAL A 26 -7.01 12.18 15.74
N MET A 27 -6.50 10.95 15.62
CA MET A 27 -5.06 10.70 15.63
C MET A 27 -4.34 11.38 14.47
N ALA A 28 -4.93 11.45 13.28
CA ALA A 28 -4.32 12.16 12.16
C ALA A 28 -4.15 13.65 12.47
N ALA A 29 -5.07 14.27 13.22
CA ALA A 29 -4.91 15.64 13.68
C ALA A 29 -3.81 15.78 14.74
N GLU A 30 -3.71 14.84 15.69
CA GLU A 30 -2.63 14.82 16.69
C GLU A 30 -1.24 14.63 16.03
N MET A 31 -1.15 13.73 15.06
CA MET A 31 0.06 13.51 14.27
C MET A 31 0.42 14.73 13.43
N LEU A 32 -0.57 15.42 12.84
CA LEU A 32 -0.33 16.66 12.08
C LEU A 32 0.38 17.69 12.96
N GLU A 33 -0.19 18.01 14.13
CA GLU A 33 0.40 18.96 15.07
C GLU A 33 1.79 18.51 15.54
N PHE A 34 1.98 17.21 15.80
CA PHE A 34 3.27 16.66 16.21
C PHE A 34 4.34 16.83 15.13
N ILE A 35 4.03 16.53 13.87
CA ILE A 35 4.95 16.66 12.72
C ILE A 35 5.32 18.13 12.48
N GLU A 36 4.34 19.02 12.56
CA GLU A 36 4.57 20.47 12.42
C GLU A 36 5.45 21.03 13.54
N ASN A 37 5.27 20.57 14.78
CA ASN A 37 6.12 20.95 15.91
C ASN A 37 7.57 20.46 15.77
N LEU A 38 7.81 19.41 14.99
CA LEU A 38 9.15 18.93 14.64
C LEU A 38 9.79 19.69 13.48
N GLY A 39 9.05 20.61 12.84
CA GLY A 39 9.55 21.45 11.74
C GLY A 39 9.33 20.88 10.34
N ALA A 40 8.55 19.80 10.20
CA ALA A 40 8.09 19.29 8.90
C ALA A 40 6.72 19.85 8.54
N SER A 41 6.42 19.91 7.26
CA SER A 41 5.07 20.21 6.75
C SER A 41 4.25 18.92 6.63
N ALA A 42 2.96 19.00 6.93
CA ALA A 42 2.08 17.87 6.77
C ALA A 42 0.67 18.29 6.32
N TRP A 43 -0.07 17.33 5.76
CA TRP A 43 -1.47 17.50 5.40
C TRP A 43 -2.24 16.22 5.71
N VAL A 44 -3.55 16.37 5.92
CA VAL A 44 -4.45 15.26 6.25
C VAL A 44 -5.49 15.09 5.15
N SER A 45 -5.71 13.85 4.70
CA SER A 45 -6.80 13.49 3.80
C SER A 45 -7.42 12.15 4.16
N SER A 46 -8.64 11.92 3.67
CA SER A 46 -9.26 10.60 3.74
C SER A 46 -8.53 9.66 2.78
N SER A 47 -8.20 8.46 3.25
CA SER A 47 -7.65 7.40 2.41
C SER A 47 -8.54 7.09 1.18
N TRP A 48 -9.84 7.43 1.19
CA TRP A 48 -10.74 7.19 0.06
C TRP A 48 -10.81 8.34 -0.95
N SER A 49 -10.19 9.48 -0.66
CA SER A 49 -10.19 10.67 -1.52
C SER A 49 -9.03 10.63 -2.51
N GLU A 50 -8.98 9.62 -3.39
CA GLU A 50 -7.81 9.40 -4.27
C GLU A 50 -7.44 10.61 -5.13
N ALA A 51 -8.41 11.41 -5.58
CA ALA A 51 -8.15 12.62 -6.36
C ALA A 51 -7.36 13.67 -5.56
N ASP A 52 -7.80 13.96 -4.33
CA ASP A 52 -7.14 14.92 -3.43
C ASP A 52 -5.74 14.43 -3.02
N ILE A 53 -5.57 13.12 -2.80
CA ILE A 53 -4.25 12.55 -2.51
C ILE A 53 -3.32 12.76 -3.72
N LYS A 54 -3.78 12.42 -4.94
CA LYS A 54 -3.00 12.54 -6.17
C LYS A 54 -2.52 13.96 -6.46
N GLU A 55 -3.37 14.96 -6.20
CA GLU A 55 -3.02 16.38 -6.36
C GLU A 55 -1.91 16.84 -5.41
N ARG A 56 -1.69 16.13 -4.29
CA ARG A 56 -0.73 16.49 -3.24
C ARG A 56 0.50 15.60 -3.18
N LEU A 57 0.66 14.69 -4.14
CA LEU A 57 1.83 13.81 -4.24
C LEU A 57 3.10 14.53 -4.69
N GLU A 58 2.96 15.73 -5.29
CA GLU A 58 4.11 16.50 -5.71
C GLU A 58 4.96 16.91 -4.50
N ASP A 59 6.27 16.63 -4.60
CA ASP A 59 7.27 16.84 -3.56
C ASP A 59 6.96 16.18 -2.20
N LEU A 60 6.13 15.13 -2.20
CA LEU A 60 5.79 14.40 -0.99
C LEU A 60 6.90 13.40 -0.65
N ASP A 61 7.43 13.48 0.56
CA ASP A 61 8.54 12.62 1.00
C ASP A 61 8.04 11.35 1.67
N LEU A 62 6.90 11.42 2.37
CA LEU A 62 6.37 10.31 3.18
C LEU A 62 4.84 10.28 3.16
N LEU A 63 4.27 9.09 3.04
CA LEU A 63 2.86 8.83 3.33
C LEU A 63 2.70 8.02 4.61
N ILE A 64 1.86 8.47 5.51
CA ILE A 64 1.50 7.75 6.73
C ILE A 64 0.03 7.35 6.63
N THR A 65 -0.26 6.05 6.71
CA THR A 65 -1.64 5.55 6.69
C THR A 65 -2.12 5.22 8.09
N LEU A 66 -3.29 5.71 8.46
CA LEU A 66 -3.95 5.45 9.74
C LEU A 66 -5.13 4.50 9.50
N GLY A 67 -4.90 3.20 9.71
CA GLY A 67 -5.94 2.20 9.46
C GLY A 67 -5.45 0.75 9.55
N GLY A 68 -5.78 -0.04 8.54
CA GLY A 68 -5.30 -1.41 8.39
C GLY A 68 -4.77 -1.68 7.00
N ASP A 69 -4.54 -2.95 6.68
CA ASP A 69 -3.92 -3.37 5.41
C ASP A 69 -4.65 -2.79 4.20
N GLY A 70 -5.99 -2.70 4.21
CA GLY A 70 -6.75 -2.07 3.13
C GLY A 70 -6.45 -0.59 2.90
N SER A 71 -6.08 0.17 3.94
CA SER A 71 -5.62 1.56 3.82
C SER A 71 -4.22 1.60 3.22
N LEU A 72 -3.33 0.73 3.69
CA LEU A 72 -1.95 0.62 3.21
C LEU A 72 -1.90 0.18 1.74
N LEU A 73 -2.68 -0.82 1.34
CA LEU A 73 -2.81 -1.26 -0.04
C LEU A 73 -3.30 -0.15 -0.96
N ARG A 74 -4.21 0.71 -0.47
CA ARG A 74 -4.68 1.86 -1.26
C ARG A 74 -3.59 2.92 -1.38
N ALA A 75 -2.88 3.23 -0.30
CA ALA A 75 -1.76 4.15 -0.35
C ALA A 75 -0.64 3.64 -1.26
N ALA A 76 -0.31 2.33 -1.21
CA ALA A 76 0.71 1.70 -2.04
C ALA A 76 0.48 1.97 -3.53
N ARG A 77 -0.75 1.75 -4.03
CA ARG A 77 -1.10 2.03 -5.43
C ARG A 77 -0.97 3.49 -5.83
N ILE A 78 -1.17 4.42 -4.89
CA ILE A 78 -1.11 5.86 -5.17
C ILE A 78 0.34 6.36 -5.10
N ALA A 79 1.09 5.88 -4.12
CA ALA A 79 2.48 6.24 -3.83
C ALA A 79 3.48 5.67 -4.85
N ALA A 80 3.18 4.49 -5.38
CA ALA A 80 4.05 3.75 -6.32
C ALA A 80 4.45 4.57 -7.55
N VAL A 81 3.55 5.44 -8.05
CA VAL A 81 3.80 6.32 -9.20
C VAL A 81 5.01 7.24 -8.99
N ARG A 82 5.34 7.56 -7.74
CA ARG A 82 6.47 8.43 -7.38
C ARG A 82 7.46 7.78 -6.42
N THR A 83 7.33 6.46 -6.17
CA THR A 83 8.21 5.74 -5.24
C THR A 83 8.22 6.33 -3.82
N ILE A 84 7.08 6.90 -3.38
CA ILE A 84 6.97 7.54 -2.08
C ILE A 84 6.91 6.46 -0.99
N PRO A 85 7.80 6.48 0.02
CA PRO A 85 7.74 5.59 1.17
C PRO A 85 6.40 5.68 1.93
N ILE A 86 5.95 4.55 2.46
CA ILE A 86 4.69 4.47 3.22
C ILE A 86 4.98 3.90 4.60
N LEU A 87 4.49 4.58 5.64
CA LEU A 87 4.49 4.10 7.01
C LEU A 87 3.06 3.73 7.43
N GLY A 88 2.86 2.47 7.83
CA GLY A 88 1.56 1.97 8.29
C GLY A 88 1.35 2.14 9.79
N HIS A 89 0.40 2.99 10.19
CA HIS A 89 -0.11 3.05 11.56
C HIS A 89 -1.33 2.15 11.74
N GLN A 90 -1.19 1.18 12.64
CA GLN A 90 -2.15 0.11 12.87
C GLN A 90 -3.24 0.51 13.88
N TYR A 91 -4.50 0.27 13.54
CA TYR A 91 -5.61 0.25 14.52
C TYR A 91 -6.11 -1.16 14.83
N GLY A 92 -6.14 -1.52 16.11
CA GLY A 92 -6.67 -2.81 16.57
C GLY A 92 -5.63 -3.93 16.57
N PRO A 93 -6.03 -5.22 16.44
CA PRO A 93 -5.13 -6.36 16.58
C PRO A 93 -4.02 -6.36 15.51
N PRO A 94 -2.85 -6.97 15.76
CA PRO A 94 -1.74 -7.01 14.80
C PRO A 94 -2.16 -7.52 13.41
N ARG A 95 -1.65 -6.88 12.35
CA ARG A 95 -1.82 -7.28 10.95
C ARG A 95 -0.44 -7.38 10.28
N PHE A 96 -0.42 -7.89 9.05
CA PHE A 96 0.81 -8.26 8.37
C PHE A 96 1.63 -7.05 7.89
N LEU A 97 1.00 -5.94 7.50
CA LEU A 97 1.69 -4.84 6.80
C LEU A 97 1.94 -3.58 7.63
N ALA A 98 1.26 -3.39 8.76
CA ALA A 98 1.38 -2.17 9.54
C ALA A 98 2.46 -2.27 10.63
N GLU A 99 3.27 -1.22 10.75
CA GLU A 99 4.54 -1.24 11.49
C GLU A 99 4.46 -0.48 12.83
N VAL A 100 3.52 0.47 12.96
CA VAL A 100 3.43 1.35 14.14
C VAL A 100 2.20 1.03 14.97
N GLN A 101 2.40 0.73 16.25
CA GLN A 101 1.33 0.54 17.23
C GLN A 101 0.81 1.88 17.81
N PRO A 102 -0.45 1.95 18.27
CA PRO A 102 -1.05 3.17 18.85
C PRO A 102 -0.27 3.81 20.00
N ALA A 103 0.46 3.04 20.81
CA ALA A 103 1.19 3.59 21.96
C ALA A 103 2.58 4.16 21.61
N GLU A 104 3.16 3.75 20.48
CA GLU A 104 4.56 4.04 20.13
C GLU A 104 4.69 5.11 19.04
N TRP A 105 3.58 5.60 18.50
CA TRP A 105 3.61 6.42 17.30
C TRP A 105 4.44 7.72 17.41
N PRO A 106 4.47 8.47 18.53
CA PRO A 106 5.21 9.73 18.56
C PRO A 106 6.71 9.51 18.34
N GLU A 107 7.26 8.49 19.01
CA GLU A 107 8.67 8.14 18.88
C GLU A 107 8.98 7.58 17.49
N ARG A 108 8.12 6.71 16.94
CA ARG A 108 8.31 6.11 15.62
C ARG A 108 8.24 7.14 14.49
N ILE A 109 7.29 8.07 14.56
CA ILE A 109 7.19 9.17 13.58
C ILE A 109 8.41 10.06 13.69
N ARG A 110 8.85 10.43 14.91
CA ARG A 110 10.06 11.22 15.10
C ARG A 110 11.30 10.55 14.47
N GLN A 111 11.53 9.27 14.79
CA GLN A 111 12.63 8.49 14.21
C GLN A 111 12.56 8.46 12.68
N THR A 112 11.37 8.18 12.14
CA THR A 112 11.14 8.16 10.69
C THR A 112 11.48 9.50 10.06
N LEU A 113 10.96 10.62 10.59
CA LEU A 113 11.23 11.95 10.05
C LEU A 113 12.71 12.34 10.09
N LEU A 114 13.46 11.83 11.07
CA LEU A 114 14.91 12.03 11.19
C LEU A 114 15.72 11.11 10.26
N GLY A 115 15.07 10.14 9.61
CA GLY A 115 15.73 9.15 8.76
C GLY A 115 16.27 7.93 9.53
N ASP A 116 15.96 7.82 10.83
CA ASP A 116 16.31 6.68 11.67
C ASP A 116 15.33 5.52 11.43
N CYS A 117 15.21 5.08 10.17
CA CYS A 117 14.35 4.01 9.73
C CYS A 117 15.00 3.17 8.62
N TRP A 118 14.43 2.00 8.34
CA TRP A 118 14.80 1.20 7.19
C TRP A 118 13.65 1.24 6.17
N ILE A 119 13.97 1.61 4.93
CA ILE A 119 13.08 1.50 3.78
C ILE A 119 13.16 0.08 3.19
N GLU A 120 12.03 -0.63 3.21
CA GLU A 120 11.86 -1.92 2.52
C GLU A 120 11.22 -1.71 1.14
N GLU A 121 11.84 -2.29 0.10
CA GLU A 121 11.26 -2.30 -1.24
C GLU A 121 10.38 -3.54 -1.44
N ARG A 122 9.13 -3.33 -1.83
CA ARG A 122 8.20 -4.42 -2.14
C ARG A 122 7.81 -4.42 -3.62
N MET A 123 7.82 -5.60 -4.22
CA MET A 123 7.41 -5.79 -5.61
C MET A 123 5.90 -5.52 -5.78
N LEU A 124 5.55 -4.87 -6.88
CA LEU A 124 4.16 -4.67 -7.32
C LEU A 124 3.92 -5.45 -8.62
N LEU A 125 2.69 -5.95 -8.78
CA LEU A 125 2.19 -6.42 -10.07
C LEU A 125 1.58 -5.26 -10.83
N ARG A 126 1.87 -5.17 -12.14
CA ARG A 126 1.12 -4.34 -13.08
C ARG A 126 0.23 -5.24 -13.93
N ALA A 127 -1.07 -5.00 -13.87
CA ALA A 127 -2.06 -5.72 -14.66
C ALA A 127 -2.70 -4.79 -15.68
N GLU A 128 -2.67 -5.21 -16.94
CA GLU A 128 -3.21 -4.45 -18.06
C GLU A 128 -4.33 -5.25 -18.73
N HIS A 129 -5.49 -4.60 -18.87
CA HIS A 129 -6.65 -5.18 -19.53
C HIS A 129 -6.74 -4.64 -20.95
N TYR A 130 -6.61 -5.54 -21.92
CA TYR A 130 -6.75 -5.24 -23.34
C TYR A 130 -8.06 -5.76 -23.90
N HIS A 131 -8.70 -4.97 -24.75
CA HIS A 131 -9.86 -5.37 -25.54
C HIS A 131 -9.64 -4.98 -26.99
N ASN A 132 -9.62 -5.95 -27.90
CA ASN A 132 -9.28 -5.75 -29.32
C ASN A 132 -7.98 -4.95 -29.50
N ASP A 133 -6.91 -5.40 -28.83
CA ASP A 133 -5.56 -4.80 -28.83
C ASP A 133 -5.49 -3.36 -28.31
N LYS A 134 -6.56 -2.85 -27.70
CA LYS A 134 -6.58 -1.53 -27.05
C LYS A 134 -6.52 -1.69 -25.54
N LEU A 135 -5.60 -0.97 -24.92
CA LEU A 135 -5.52 -0.85 -23.47
C LEU A 135 -6.79 -0.16 -22.96
N VAL A 136 -7.58 -0.88 -22.17
CA VAL A 136 -8.81 -0.38 -21.55
C VAL A 136 -8.50 0.19 -20.18
N ASN A 137 -7.75 -0.56 -19.36
CA ASN A 137 -7.38 -0.19 -18.01
C ASN A 137 -6.01 -0.76 -17.65
N SER A 138 -5.32 -0.10 -16.72
CA SER A 138 -4.10 -0.57 -16.07
C SER A 138 -4.25 -0.43 -14.56
N TYR A 139 -3.73 -1.40 -13.82
CA TYR A 139 -3.80 -1.48 -12.37
C TYR A 139 -2.46 -1.87 -11.79
N GLU A 140 -2.18 -1.38 -10.59
CA GLU A 140 -1.08 -1.86 -9.76
C GLU A 140 -1.64 -2.62 -8.57
N ALA A 141 -1.00 -3.72 -8.21
CA ALA A 141 -1.39 -4.56 -7.09
C ALA A 141 -0.18 -4.95 -6.24
N LEU A 142 -0.27 -4.65 -4.94
CA LEU A 142 0.74 -5.09 -3.97
C LEU A 142 0.58 -6.56 -3.60
N ASN A 143 -0.66 -7.02 -3.43
CA ASN A 143 -0.91 -8.40 -3.04
C ASN A 143 -1.12 -9.28 -4.26
N GLU A 144 -2.27 -9.17 -4.91
CA GLU A 144 -2.66 -10.07 -5.99
C GLU A 144 -3.52 -9.42 -7.06
N VAL A 145 -3.54 -10.06 -8.22
CA VAL A 145 -4.48 -9.84 -9.31
C VAL A 145 -5.33 -11.10 -9.44
N VAL A 146 -6.66 -10.93 -9.40
CA VAL A 146 -7.61 -12.05 -9.51
C VAL A 146 -8.37 -11.93 -10.81
N ILE A 147 -8.26 -12.96 -11.66
CA ILE A 147 -9.07 -13.12 -12.86
C ILE A 147 -10.08 -14.22 -12.57
N GLY A 148 -11.35 -13.85 -12.37
CA GLY A 148 -12.37 -14.82 -11.95
C GLY A 148 -13.66 -14.71 -12.72
N ARG A 149 -14.57 -15.63 -12.41
CA ARG A 149 -15.97 -15.52 -12.78
C ARG A 149 -16.53 -14.22 -12.20
N GLY A 150 -17.22 -13.43 -13.02
CA GLY A 150 -17.91 -12.22 -12.58
C GLY A 150 -19.08 -12.55 -11.65
N GLN A 151 -20.18 -11.81 -11.73
CA GLN A 151 -21.33 -12.03 -10.85
C GLN A 151 -22.04 -13.39 -11.06
N PHE A 152 -21.74 -14.11 -12.14
CA PHE A 152 -22.39 -15.38 -12.46
C PHE A 152 -21.59 -16.57 -11.92
N ALA A 153 -22.29 -17.49 -11.26
CA ALA A 153 -21.73 -18.76 -10.77
C ALA A 153 -21.50 -19.77 -11.90
N ARG A 154 -20.57 -19.48 -12.80
CA ARG A 154 -20.09 -20.40 -13.84
C ARG A 154 -18.56 -20.40 -13.83
N VAL A 155 -17.97 -21.57 -14.04
CA VAL A 155 -16.52 -21.69 -14.22
C VAL A 155 -16.08 -20.94 -15.48
N VAL A 156 -14.88 -20.37 -15.43
CA VAL A 156 -14.23 -19.71 -16.55
C VAL A 156 -13.17 -20.61 -17.15
N ARG A 157 -12.96 -20.49 -18.46
CA ARG A 157 -11.83 -21.10 -19.17
C ARG A 157 -10.80 -20.02 -19.45
N LEU A 158 -9.62 -20.15 -18.85
CA LEU A 158 -8.57 -19.14 -18.91
C LEU A 158 -7.36 -19.71 -19.63
N HIS A 159 -7.10 -19.20 -20.84
CA HIS A 159 -5.88 -19.48 -21.58
C HIS A 159 -4.74 -18.67 -20.96
N THR A 160 -3.64 -19.33 -20.61
CA THR A 160 -2.53 -18.70 -19.90
C THR A 160 -1.23 -18.92 -20.65
N GLU A 161 -0.48 -17.83 -20.78
CA GLU A 161 0.82 -17.79 -21.41
C GLU A 161 1.81 -17.10 -20.47
N ILE A 162 3.07 -17.51 -20.54
CA ILE A 162 4.20 -16.85 -19.88
C ILE A 162 5.19 -16.48 -20.97
N ASP A 163 5.59 -15.22 -21.03
CA ASP A 163 6.51 -14.69 -22.05
C ASP A 163 6.06 -15.03 -23.50
N GLY A 164 4.75 -15.02 -23.74
CA GLY A 164 4.13 -15.35 -25.03
C GLY A 164 4.11 -16.86 -25.37
N VAL A 165 4.50 -17.72 -24.43
CA VAL A 165 4.49 -19.18 -24.60
C VAL A 165 3.33 -19.78 -23.83
N PHE A 166 2.55 -20.65 -24.51
CA PHE A 166 1.44 -21.38 -23.90
C PHE A 166 1.90 -22.18 -22.68
N LEU A 167 1.24 -21.92 -21.55
CA LEU A 167 1.41 -22.68 -20.32
C LEU A 167 0.31 -23.75 -20.21
N THR A 168 -0.94 -23.31 -20.12
CA THR A 168 -2.10 -24.20 -19.96
C THR A 168 -3.42 -23.45 -20.19
N THR A 169 -4.54 -24.19 -20.20
CA THR A 169 -5.88 -23.63 -20.08
C THR A 169 -6.52 -24.10 -18.79
N TYR A 170 -6.73 -23.19 -17.84
CA TYR A 170 -7.42 -23.49 -16.59
C TYR A 170 -8.93 -23.53 -16.80
N THR A 171 -9.61 -24.49 -16.15
CA THR A 171 -11.06 -24.48 -15.97
C THR A 171 -11.34 -24.41 -14.48
N ALA A 172 -11.69 -23.21 -13.99
CA ALA A 172 -11.75 -22.91 -12.56
C ALA A 172 -12.75 -21.78 -12.27
N ASP A 173 -12.94 -21.44 -10.99
CA ASP A 173 -13.63 -20.22 -10.61
C ASP A 173 -12.82 -18.95 -10.91
N GLY A 174 -11.49 -19.09 -11.00
CA GLY A 174 -10.57 -18.02 -11.38
C GLY A 174 -9.11 -18.45 -11.25
N VAL A 175 -8.21 -17.53 -11.59
CA VAL A 175 -6.76 -17.61 -11.38
C VAL A 175 -6.34 -16.40 -10.55
N ILE A 176 -5.46 -16.63 -9.58
CA ILE A 176 -4.84 -15.60 -8.73
C ILE A 176 -3.37 -15.54 -9.13
N LEU A 177 -2.88 -14.35 -9.47
CA LEU A 177 -1.44 -14.07 -9.55
C LEU A 177 -1.08 -13.23 -8.33
N ALA A 178 -0.17 -13.71 -7.50
CA ALA A 178 0.19 -13.05 -6.24
C ALA A 178 1.68 -12.72 -6.16
N THR A 179 2.00 -11.60 -5.51
CA THR A 179 3.37 -11.29 -5.08
C THR A 179 3.72 -12.10 -3.82
N ALA A 180 4.99 -12.05 -3.42
CA ALA A 180 5.40 -12.56 -2.12
C ALA A 180 4.64 -11.88 -0.96
N THR A 181 4.40 -10.57 -1.02
CA THR A 181 3.57 -9.83 -0.05
C THR A 181 2.13 -10.35 -0.01
N GLY A 182 1.55 -10.65 -1.18
CA GLY A 182 0.19 -11.21 -1.29
C GLY A 182 0.05 -12.65 -0.84
N SER A 183 1.16 -13.35 -0.56
CA SER A 183 1.15 -14.76 -0.17
C SER A 183 0.41 -15.04 1.14
N THR A 184 0.26 -14.04 2.00
CA THR A 184 -0.50 -14.10 3.26
C THR A 184 -1.93 -13.57 3.14
N ALA A 185 -2.32 -13.12 1.95
CA ALA A 185 -3.64 -12.56 1.66
C ALA A 185 -4.54 -13.60 0.97
N TYR A 186 -5.12 -13.28 -0.19
CA TYR A 186 -6.13 -14.17 -0.80
C TYR A 186 -5.50 -15.45 -1.34
N ALA A 187 -4.23 -15.40 -1.76
CA ALA A 187 -3.48 -16.57 -2.18
C ALA A 187 -3.40 -17.63 -1.07
N LEU A 188 -3.23 -17.24 0.19
CA LEU A 188 -3.24 -18.16 1.33
C LEU A 188 -4.57 -18.87 1.48
N ALA A 189 -5.68 -18.13 1.37
CA ALA A 189 -7.02 -18.69 1.47
C ALA A 189 -7.35 -19.66 0.32
N ALA A 190 -6.70 -19.48 -0.84
CA ALA A 190 -6.78 -20.39 -1.99
C ALA A 190 -5.81 -21.60 -1.89
N GLY A 191 -5.06 -21.74 -0.79
CA GLY A 191 -4.12 -22.85 -0.56
C GLY A 191 -2.71 -22.62 -1.14
N GLY A 192 -2.37 -21.37 -1.47
CA GLY A 192 -1.03 -20.99 -1.90
C GLY A 192 0.00 -21.05 -0.76
N PRO A 193 1.31 -21.13 -1.08
CA PRO A 193 2.38 -21.11 -0.10
C PRO A 193 2.52 -19.72 0.56
N ILE A 194 3.09 -19.70 1.77
CA ILE A 194 3.57 -18.46 2.41
C ILE A 194 4.98 -18.19 1.92
N LEU A 195 5.25 -16.95 1.51
CA LEU A 195 6.54 -16.51 0.98
C LEU A 195 7.12 -15.35 1.80
N PRO A 196 8.45 -15.29 2.01
CA PRO A 196 9.10 -14.10 2.56
C PRO A 196 8.88 -12.87 1.67
N PRO A 197 8.45 -11.71 2.21
CA PRO A 197 8.05 -10.54 1.43
C PRO A 197 9.19 -9.90 0.62
N GLU A 198 10.45 -10.19 0.95
CA GLU A 198 11.64 -9.67 0.26
C GLU A 198 11.89 -10.35 -1.08
N LEU A 199 11.21 -11.47 -1.37
CA LEU A 199 11.33 -12.17 -2.64
C LEU A 199 10.71 -11.37 -3.78
N LYS A 200 11.51 -11.10 -4.81
CA LYS A 200 11.06 -10.46 -6.06
C LYS A 200 10.49 -11.50 -7.02
N ILE A 201 9.38 -12.13 -6.63
CA ILE A 201 8.68 -13.15 -7.42
C ILE A 201 7.16 -12.91 -7.44
N PHE A 202 6.52 -13.46 -8.46
CA PHE A 202 5.08 -13.70 -8.49
C PHE A 202 4.80 -15.15 -8.86
N TYR A 203 3.63 -15.66 -8.48
CA TYR A 203 3.21 -17.04 -8.69
C TYR A 203 1.70 -17.16 -8.89
#